data_AF-A0A9Q3SW73-F1
#
_entry.id   AF-A0A9Q3SW73-F1
#
_cell.length_a   1.000
_cell.length_b   1.000
_cell.length_c   1.000
_cell.angle_alpha   90.00
_cell.angle_beta   90.00
_cell.angle_gamma   90.00
#
_symmetry.space_group_name_H-M   'P 1'
#
loop_
_entity.id
_entity.type
_entity.pdbx_description
1 polymer ?
#
loop_
_entity_poly.entity_id
_entity_poly.type
_entity_poly.pdbx_seq_one_letter_code
_entity_poly.pdbx_strand_id
1 'polypeptide(L)'
;MSEKVRSRLVIASIVAATLVVTGFTILYTQYDTLGWFLEPPPKMHFGGLGYSLTSIPPTTGLPGDVSWTPQRRMLPLWYRVFFPVDRDPTSIYVQWRDGLFYQYGTQD
;
A
#
# COMPACT_ATOMS: atom_id res chain seq x y z
N MET A 1 38.87 -18.97 30.70
CA MET A 1 37.48 -19.08 30.17
C MET A 1 37.43 -20.27 29.22
N SER A 2 36.60 -21.28 29.53
CA SER A 2 36.56 -22.57 28.81
C SER A 2 35.98 -22.43 27.39
N GLU A 3 36.48 -23.22 26.45
CA GLU A 3 36.03 -23.30 25.05
C GLU A 3 34.52 -23.58 24.94
N LYS A 4 33.97 -24.37 25.88
CA LYS A 4 32.52 -24.59 26.00
C LYS A 4 31.72 -23.31 26.27
N VAL A 5 32.28 -22.36 27.03
CA VAL A 5 31.63 -21.08 27.32
C VAL A 5 31.64 -20.18 26.10
N ARG A 6 32.75 -20.13 25.35
CA ARG A 6 32.85 -19.39 24.09
C ARG A 6 31.87 -19.91 23.04
N SER A 7 31.80 -21.23 22.86
CA SER A 7 30.90 -21.84 21.88
C SER A 7 29.41 -21.58 22.20
N ARG A 8 29.02 -21.64 23.48
CA ARG A 8 27.66 -21.30 23.92
C ARG A 8 27.32 -19.84 23.69
N LEU A 9 28.28 -18.94 23.93
CA LEU A 9 28.10 -17.50 23.70
C LEU A 9 27.86 -17.22 22.21
N VAL A 10 28.65 -17.83 21.33
CA VAL A 10 28.50 -17.69 19.86
C VAL A 10 27.14 -18.20 19.40
N ILE A 11 26.70 -19.37 19.88
CA ILE A 11 25.38 -19.92 19.53
C ILE A 11 24.26 -18.98 20.01
N ALA A 12 24.34 -18.47 21.25
CA ALA A 12 23.36 -17.53 21.77
C ALA A 12 23.29 -16.23 20.94
N SER A 13 24.45 -15.70 20.52
CA SER A 13 24.52 -14.53 19.65
C SER A 13 23.87 -14.77 18.29
N ILE A 14 24.10 -15.94 17.68
CA ILE A 14 23.49 -16.31 16.40
C ILE A 14 21.96 -16.44 16.54
N VAL A 15 21.49 -17.11 17.59
CA VAL A 15 20.05 -17.27 17.85
C VAL A 15 19.38 -15.91 18.06
N ALA A 16 20.00 -15.03 18.85
CA ALA A 16 19.50 -13.67 19.06
C ALA A 16 19.43 -12.87 17.74
N ALA A 17 20.48 -12.93 16.93
CA ALA A 17 20.51 -12.27 15.63
C ALA A 17 19.39 -12.78 14.69
N THR A 18 19.20 -14.10 14.62
CA THR A 18 18.14 -14.70 13.80
C THR A 18 16.75 -14.28 14.27
N LEU A 19 16.50 -14.23 15.58
CA LEU A 19 15.22 -13.78 16.14
C LEU A 19 14.94 -12.31 15.79
N VAL A 20 15.96 -11.45 15.89
CA VAL A 20 15.83 -10.03 15.52
C VAL A 20 15.50 -9.90 14.03
N VAL A 21 16.25 -10.57 13.15
CA VAL A 21 16.01 -10.54 11.70
C VAL A 21 14.61 -11.06 11.36
N THR A 22 14.20 -12.16 11.96
CA THR A 22 12.86 -12.74 11.73
C THR A 22 11.76 -11.79 12.19
N GLY A 23 11.90 -11.18 13.36
CA GLY A 23 10.96 -10.19 13.87
C GLY A 23 10.83 -8.96 12.96
N PHE A 24 11.95 -8.44 12.46
CA PHE A 24 11.96 -7.33 11.50
C PHE A 24 11.28 -7.71 10.18
N THR A 25 11.53 -8.90 9.64
CA THR A 25 10.87 -9.36 8.41
C THR A 25 9.36 -9.49 8.58
N ILE A 26 8.89 -9.99 9.73
CA ILE A 26 7.45 -10.07 10.03
C ILE A 26 6.85 -8.67 10.12
N LEU A 27 7.47 -7.76 10.85
CA LEU A 27 6.98 -6.38 10.97
C LEU A 27 6.99 -5.65 9.62
N TYR A 28 8.02 -5.87 8.79
CA TYR A 28 8.13 -5.29 7.46
C TYR A 28 7.01 -5.77 6.54
N THR A 29 6.74 -7.08 6.50
CA THR A 29 5.66 -7.64 5.68
C THR A 29 4.28 -7.20 6.15
N GLN A 30 4.08 -7.08 7.47
CA GLN A 30 2.85 -6.54 8.05
C GLN A 30 2.71 -5.03 7.79
N TYR A 31 3.81 -4.26 7.78
CA TYR A 31 3.77 -2.84 7.46
C TYR A 31 3.37 -2.58 6.01
N ASP A 32 3.90 -3.34 5.04
CA ASP A 32 3.42 -3.27 3.65
C ASP A 32 1.92 -3.65 3.55
N THR A 33 1.48 -4.58 4.39
CA THR A 33 0.08 -5.07 4.41
C THR A 33 -0.88 -4.17 5.21
N LEU A 34 -0.39 -3.29 6.10
CA LEU A 34 -1.21 -2.43 6.97
C LEU A 34 -0.95 -0.93 6.73
N GLY A 35 0.03 -0.59 5.90
CA GLY A 35 0.42 0.79 5.59
C GLY A 35 -0.74 1.59 4.99
N TRP A 36 -1.64 0.92 4.25
CA TRP A 36 -2.86 1.52 3.71
C TRP A 36 -3.89 1.90 4.78
N PHE A 37 -3.82 1.33 5.99
CA PHE A 37 -4.73 1.64 7.09
C PHE A 37 -4.27 2.86 7.90
N LEU A 38 -2.95 3.05 8.05
CA LEU A 38 -2.39 4.12 8.86
C LEU A 38 -2.43 5.48 8.16
N GLU A 39 -2.28 5.49 6.83
CA GLU A 39 -2.30 6.72 6.03
C GLU A 39 -3.18 6.55 4.78
N PRO A 40 -4.51 6.37 4.97
CA PRO A 40 -5.43 6.17 3.87
C PRO A 40 -5.41 7.40 2.95
N PRO A 41 -5.52 7.20 1.63
CA PRO A 41 -5.54 8.33 0.71
C PRO A 41 -6.75 9.25 1.01
N PRO A 42 -6.58 10.58 0.89
CA PRO A 42 -7.60 11.54 1.28
C PRO A 42 -8.82 11.47 0.34
N LYS A 43 -9.94 12.07 0.75
CA LYS A 43 -11.05 12.35 -0.17
C LYS A 43 -10.57 13.27 -1.30
N MET A 44 -11.11 13.08 -2.49
CA MET A 44 -10.70 13.82 -3.68
C MET A 44 -11.87 14.51 -4.34
N HIS A 45 -11.61 15.60 -5.07
CA HIS A 45 -12.62 16.30 -5.85
C HIS A 45 -12.09 16.49 -7.28
N PHE A 46 -12.80 15.94 -8.26
CA PHE A 46 -12.43 16.00 -9.67
C PHE A 46 -13.65 16.35 -10.53
N GLY A 47 -13.49 17.29 -11.46
CA GLY A 47 -14.56 17.63 -12.41
C GLY A 47 -15.86 18.14 -11.77
N GLY A 48 -15.80 18.69 -10.54
CA GLY A 48 -16.98 19.12 -9.79
C GLY A 48 -17.65 18.02 -8.95
N LEU A 49 -17.13 16.79 -8.99
CA LEU A 49 -17.63 15.65 -8.20
C LEU A 49 -16.70 15.35 -7.02
N GLY A 50 -17.30 15.07 -5.86
CA GLY A 50 -16.59 14.53 -4.70
C GLY A 50 -16.41 13.04 -4.83
N TYR A 51 -15.24 12.52 -4.42
CA TYR A 51 -14.89 11.11 -4.48
C TYR A 51 -14.40 10.64 -3.11
N SER A 52 -14.92 9.49 -2.65
CA SER A 52 -14.48 8.81 -1.43
C SER A 52 -14.09 7.37 -1.69
N LEU A 53 -13.21 6.84 -0.83
CA LEU A 53 -12.88 5.43 -0.77
C LEU A 53 -14.14 4.58 -0.63
N THR A 54 -14.34 3.64 -1.55
CA THR A 54 -15.47 2.71 -1.54
C THR A 54 -15.06 1.28 -1.24
N SER A 55 -13.80 0.93 -1.44
CA SER A 55 -13.29 -0.42 -1.20
C SER A 55 -11.97 -0.41 -0.46
N ILE A 56 -11.92 -1.23 0.60
CA ILE A 56 -10.74 -1.58 1.38
C ILE A 56 -10.83 -3.11 1.60
N PRO A 57 -9.75 -3.90 1.43
CA PRO A 57 -8.38 -3.48 1.13
C PRO A 57 -8.19 -2.98 -0.31
N PRO A 58 -7.12 -2.20 -0.58
CA PRO A 58 -6.77 -1.80 -1.94
C PRO A 58 -6.34 -3.00 -2.80
N THR A 59 -6.34 -2.83 -4.12
CA THR A 59 -5.93 -3.84 -5.09
C THR A 59 -4.50 -3.63 -5.57
N THR A 60 -3.84 -4.69 -6.02
CA THR A 60 -2.48 -4.62 -6.60
C THR A 60 -2.48 -4.20 -8.07
N GLY A 61 -3.67 -4.07 -8.69
CA GLY A 61 -3.83 -3.70 -10.08
C GLY A 61 -5.22 -3.13 -10.36
N LEU A 62 -5.36 -2.59 -11.57
CA LEU A 62 -6.64 -2.09 -12.07
C LEU A 62 -7.54 -3.26 -12.50
N PRO A 63 -8.87 -3.12 -12.38
CA PRO A 63 -9.82 -4.10 -12.88
C PRO A 63 -9.67 -4.30 -14.40
N GLY A 64 -9.62 -5.55 -14.85
CA GLY A 64 -9.43 -5.89 -16.26
C GLY A 64 -10.70 -5.83 -17.12
N ASP A 65 -11.86 -5.60 -16.52
CA ASP A 65 -13.15 -5.48 -17.20
C ASP A 65 -13.31 -4.13 -17.95
N VAL A 66 -12.44 -3.16 -17.67
CA VAL A 66 -12.49 -1.82 -18.27
C VAL A 66 -11.13 -1.25 -18.60
N SER A 67 -11.09 -0.48 -19.68
CA SER A 67 -9.96 0.34 -20.09
C SER A 67 -9.80 1.56 -19.17
N TRP A 68 -8.59 1.77 -18.66
CA TRP A 68 -8.28 2.86 -17.74
C TRP A 68 -7.26 3.82 -18.35
N THR A 69 -7.53 5.12 -18.29
CA THR A 69 -6.57 6.15 -18.70
C THR A 69 -6.02 6.91 -17.49
N PRO A 70 -4.68 6.99 -17.33
CA PRO A 70 -4.08 7.83 -16.30
C PRO A 70 -4.24 9.30 -16.68
N GLN A 71 -5.09 10.04 -15.96
CA GLN A 71 -5.31 11.44 -16.29
C GLN A 71 -4.34 12.40 -15.61
N ARG A 72 -3.97 12.15 -14.34
CA ARG A 72 -3.18 13.13 -13.57
C ARG A 72 -2.21 12.44 -12.63
N ARG A 73 -0.95 12.88 -12.68
CA ARG A 73 0.04 12.69 -11.62
C ARG A 73 -0.03 13.92 -10.72
N MET A 74 -0.48 13.74 -9.48
CA MET A 74 -0.63 14.85 -8.53
C MET A 74 0.60 14.92 -7.61
N LEU A 75 1.45 15.90 -7.87
CA LEU A 75 2.56 16.28 -6.98
C LEU A 75 2.01 17.26 -5.92
N PRO A 76 2.50 17.24 -4.65
CA PRO A 76 3.62 16.46 -4.10
C PRO A 76 3.23 15.09 -3.52
N LEU A 77 1.96 14.70 -3.58
CA LEU A 77 1.45 13.49 -2.94
C LEU A 77 1.75 12.19 -3.73
N TRP A 78 2.36 12.31 -4.91
CA TRP A 78 2.85 11.23 -5.78
C TRP A 78 1.80 10.17 -6.17
N TYR A 79 0.53 10.54 -6.23
CA TYR A 79 -0.53 9.62 -6.67
C TYR A 79 -0.90 9.81 -8.14
N ARG A 80 -1.46 8.76 -8.74
CA ARG A 80 -2.03 8.78 -10.09
C ARG A 80 -3.50 8.43 -10.05
N VAL A 81 -4.30 9.16 -10.80
CA VAL A 81 -5.75 8.90 -10.93
C VAL A 81 -6.05 8.29 -12.28
N PHE A 82 -6.78 7.18 -12.24
CA PHE A 82 -7.21 6.40 -13.37
C PHE A 82 -8.72 6.55 -13.54
N PHE A 83 -9.11 7.07 -14.69
CA PHE A 83 -10.49 7.20 -15.09
C PHE A 83 -10.84 6.09 -16.07
N PRO A 84 -12.07 5.55 -16.02
CA PRO A 84 -12.52 4.62 -17.05
C PRO A 84 -12.67 5.36 -18.38
N VAL A 85 -12.33 4.71 -19.49
CA VAL A 85 -12.35 5.32 -20.83
C VAL A 85 -13.76 5.36 -21.43
N ASP A 86 -14.55 4.30 -21.20
CA ASP A 86 -15.79 4.06 -21.93
C ASP A 86 -17.06 4.16 -21.06
N ARG A 87 -16.98 4.81 -19.89
CA ARG A 87 -18.12 4.99 -18.98
C ARG A 87 -17.97 6.25 -18.16
N ASP A 88 -19.10 6.75 -17.64
CA ASP A 88 -19.12 7.88 -16.71
C ASP A 88 -18.21 7.59 -15.51
N PRO A 89 -17.48 8.61 -15.02
CA PRO A 89 -16.46 8.43 -13.98
C PRO A 89 -17.09 8.34 -12.59
N THR A 90 -18.10 7.49 -12.42
CA THR A 90 -18.73 7.22 -11.12
C THR A 90 -17.82 6.39 -10.22
N SER A 91 -16.91 5.61 -10.80
CA SER A 91 -15.83 4.94 -10.09
C SER A 91 -14.48 5.22 -10.74
N ILE A 92 -13.53 5.66 -9.92
CA ILE A 92 -12.14 5.95 -10.32
C ILE A 92 -11.21 5.11 -9.46
N TYR A 93 -9.99 4.91 -9.94
CA TYR A 93 -8.93 4.28 -9.15
C TYR A 93 -7.80 5.25 -8.91
N VAL A 94 -7.26 5.23 -7.70
CA VAL A 94 -6.09 6.02 -7.34
C VAL A 94 -4.94 5.10 -6.98
N GLN A 95 -3.88 5.16 -7.77
CA GLN A 95 -2.61 4.56 -7.40
C GLN A 95 -1.93 5.49 -6.39
N TRP A 96 -1.82 5.03 -5.15
CA TRP A 96 -1.19 5.79 -4.08
C TRP A 96 0.32 5.58 -4.07
N ARG A 97 1.03 6.28 -3.17
CA ARG A 97 2.49 6.23 -3.06
C ARG A 97 3.06 4.86 -2.68
N ASP A 98 2.23 3.98 -2.12
CA ASP A 98 2.55 2.58 -1.84
C ASP A 98 2.51 1.69 -3.10
N GLY A 99 2.08 2.24 -4.24
CA GLY A 99 1.91 1.52 -5.51
C GLY A 99 0.60 0.77 -5.64
N LEU A 100 -0.24 0.74 -4.58
CA LEU A 100 -1.54 0.06 -4.56
C LEU A 100 -2.64 0.93 -5.15
N PHE A 101 -3.69 0.29 -5.63
CA PHE A 101 -4.83 0.91 -6.29
C PHE A 101 -6.04 0.93 -5.36
N TYR A 102 -6.50 2.15 -5.07
CA TYR A 102 -7.64 2.39 -4.19
C TYR A 102 -8.85 2.75 -5.02
N GLN A 103 -9.96 2.06 -4.79
CA GLN A 103 -11.21 2.34 -5.48
C GLN A 103 -11.92 3.51 -4.81
N TYR A 104 -12.32 4.47 -5.63
CA TYR A 104 -13.13 5.60 -5.25
C TYR A 104 -14.46 5.56 -5.99
N GLY A 105 -15.52 6.02 -5.32
CA GLY A 105 -16.83 6.27 -5.90
C GLY A 105 -17.25 7.72 -5.67
N THR A 106 -18.15 8.22 -6.52
CA THR A 106 -18.74 9.55 -6.34
C THR A 106 -19.54 9.62 -5.04
N GLN A 107 -19.35 10.68 -4.26
CA GLN A 107 -20.26 11.06 -3.18
C GLN A 107 -21.33 11.97 -3.79
N ASP A 108 -22.58 11.50 -3.79
CA ASP A 108 -23.75 12.34 -4.03
C ASP A 108 -23.95 13.35 -2.88
#